data_AF-A0A820NME6-F1
#
_entry.id   AF-A0A820NME6-F1
#
_cell.length_a   1.000
_cell.length_b   1.000
_cell.length_c   1.000
_cell.angle_alpha   90.00
_cell.angle_beta   90.00
_cell.angle_gamma   90.00
#
_symmetry.space_group_name_H-M   'P 1'
#
loop_
_entity.id
_entity.type
_entity.pdbx_description
1 polymer ?
#
loop_
_entity_poly.entity_id
_entity_poly.type
_entity_poly.pdbx_seq_one_letter_code
_entity_poly.pdbx_strand_id
1 'polypeptide(L)'
;MLQSGVLLFTVECLFESAPHFGLPKQIFEVTQADNPRHLQLIAPSILWMKENLINIAVDHLPEHIQYVAWIDSDIEFDVRS
;
A
#
# COMPACT_ATOMS: atom_id res chain seq x y z
N MET A 1 -0.51 -21.47 3.99
CA MET A 1 0.58 -20.62 4.51
C MET A 1 0.37 -20.47 6.01
N LEU A 2 1.40 -20.71 6.83
CA LEU A 2 1.32 -20.43 8.26
C LEU A 2 1.17 -18.92 8.45
N GLN A 3 0.12 -18.50 9.15
CA GLN A 3 -0.08 -17.10 9.48
C GLN A 3 0.98 -16.73 10.51
N SER A 4 1.90 -15.82 10.15
CA SER A 4 3.04 -15.43 10.99
C SER A 4 2.64 -14.69 12.28
N GLY A 5 1.34 -14.47 12.52
CA GLY A 5 0.82 -13.60 13.57
C GLY A 5 0.93 -12.10 13.25
N VAL A 6 1.59 -11.74 12.14
CA VAL A 6 1.72 -10.35 11.70
C VAL A 6 0.53 -9.97 10.82
N LEU A 7 -0.04 -8.78 11.06
CA LEU A 7 -1.06 -8.20 10.20
C LEU A 7 -0.39 -7.51 9.01
N LEU A 8 -0.78 -7.93 7.80
CA LEU A 8 -0.37 -7.28 6.56
C LEU A 8 -1.52 -6.41 6.05
N PHE A 9 -1.22 -5.13 5.84
CA PHE A 9 -2.06 -4.20 5.10
C PHE A 9 -1.34 -3.85 3.80
N THR A 10 -2.07 -3.84 2.69
CA THR A 10 -1.54 -3.49 1.37
C THR A 10 -2.19 -2.20 0.92
N VAL A 11 -1.36 -1.20 0.60
CA VAL A 11 -1.82 0.09 0.09
C VAL A 11 -1.44 0.17 -1.38
N GLU A 12 -2.43 0.36 -2.25
CA GLU A 12 -2.23 0.58 -3.67
C GLU A 12 -2.76 1.96 -4.05
N CYS A 13 -1.94 2.73 -4.76
CA CYS A 13 -2.24 4.10 -5.12
C CYS A 13 -2.16 4.29 -6.63
N LEU A 14 -3.25 4.75 -7.23
CA LEU A 14 -3.30 5.22 -8.61
C LEU A 14 -3.12 6.73 -8.65
N PHE A 15 -2.67 7.25 -9.78
CA PHE A 15 -2.40 8.67 -9.94
C PHE A 15 -3.27 9.28 -11.05
N GLU A 16 -4.08 10.26 -10.71
CA GLU A 16 -4.87 11.03 -11.69
C GLU A 16 -3.97 11.77 -12.67
N SER A 17 -2.79 12.20 -12.21
CA SER A 17 -1.81 12.86 -13.05
C SER A 17 -1.11 11.92 -14.03
N ALA A 18 -1.24 10.59 -13.91
CA ALA A 18 -0.51 9.63 -14.73
C ALA A 18 -0.55 9.94 -16.26
N PRO A 19 -1.71 10.26 -16.87
CA PRO A 19 -1.77 10.62 -18.29
C PRO A 19 -0.98 11.88 -18.66
N HIS A 20 -0.87 12.86 -17.74
CA HIS A 20 -0.08 14.07 -17.96
C HIS A 20 1.42 13.78 -18.06
N PHE A 21 1.86 12.65 -17.50
CA PHE A 21 3.24 12.16 -17.58
C PHE A 21 3.43 11.08 -18.67
N GLY A 22 2.44 10.90 -19.56
CA GLY A 22 2.51 9.90 -20.63
C GLY A 22 2.34 8.45 -20.16
N LEU A 23 1.87 8.23 -18.93
CA LEU A 23 1.58 6.91 -18.40
C LEU A 23 0.16 6.46 -18.79
N PRO A 24 -0.08 5.14 -18.95
CA PRO A 24 -1.41 4.63 -19.27
C PRO A 24 -2.40 4.87 -18.13
N LYS A 25 -3.69 4.77 -18.45
CA LYS A 25 -4.74 4.74 -17.42
C LYS A 25 -4.48 3.54 -16.51
N GLN A 26 -4.39 3.81 -15.22
CA GLN A 26 -4.11 2.79 -14.22
C GLN A 26 -5.40 2.16 -13.70
N ILE A 27 -5.30 0.93 -13.23
CA ILE A 27 -6.32 0.19 -12.49
C ILE A 27 -5.66 -0.42 -11.26
N PHE A 28 -6.46 -0.78 -10.26
CA PHE A 28 -5.94 -1.57 -9.14
C PHE A 28 -5.70 -3.01 -9.59
N GLU A 29 -4.49 -3.51 -9.43
CA GLU A 29 -4.07 -4.84 -9.87
C GLU A 29 -3.72 -5.76 -8.69
N VAL A 30 -3.20 -5.20 -7.60
CA VAL A 30 -2.71 -5.97 -6.45
C VAL A 30 -3.80 -6.14 -5.39
N THR A 31 -4.60 -5.10 -5.20
CA THR A 31 -5.61 -5.03 -4.14
C THR A 31 -6.99 -5.47 -4.59
N GLN A 32 -7.85 -5.73 -3.61
CA GLN A 32 -9.24 -6.19 -3.81
C GLN A 32 -10.13 -5.31 -2.94
N ALA A 33 -11.18 -4.75 -3.54
CA ALA A 33 -12.03 -3.75 -2.89
C ALA A 33 -12.83 -4.31 -1.69
N ASP A 34 -13.06 -5.61 -1.63
CA ASP A 34 -13.78 -6.30 -0.56
C ASP A 34 -12.87 -6.85 0.56
N ASN A 35 -11.55 -6.69 0.44
CA ASN A 35 -10.61 -7.09 1.47
C ASN A 35 -10.37 -5.93 2.46
N PRO A 36 -10.74 -6.07 3.75
CA PRO A 36 -10.64 -4.99 4.73
C PRO A 36 -9.20 -4.57 5.08
N ARG A 37 -8.20 -5.32 4.61
CA ARG A 37 -6.77 -5.00 4.80
C ARG A 37 -6.13 -4.41 3.53
N HIS A 38 -6.91 -4.19 2.48
CA HIS A 38 -6.46 -3.58 1.24
C HIS A 38 -7.00 -2.15 1.16
N LEU A 39 -6.10 -1.19 0.96
CA LEU A 39 -6.44 0.22 0.80
C LEU A 39 -6.21 0.62 -0.66
N GLN A 40 -7.29 1.02 -1.32
CA GLN A 40 -7.29 1.50 -2.70
C GLN A 40 -7.42 3.03 -2.70
N LEU A 41 -6.36 3.72 -3.11
CA LEU A 41 -6.27 5.18 -3.08
C LEU A 41 -6.06 5.74 -4.48
N ILE A 42 -6.61 6.93 -4.72
CA ILE A 42 -6.37 7.71 -5.93
C ILE A 42 -5.80 9.05 -5.50
N ALA A 43 -4.62 9.37 -6.01
CA ALA A 43 -3.90 10.59 -5.69
C ALA A 43 -3.84 11.56 -6.88
N PRO A 44 -3.88 12.88 -6.64
CA PRO A 44 -3.83 13.88 -7.70
C PRO A 44 -2.44 14.03 -8.32
N SER A 45 -1.37 13.57 -7.65
CA SER A 45 0.02 13.74 -8.08
C SER A 45 0.89 12.55 -7.67
N ILE A 46 1.86 12.23 -8.52
CA ILE A 46 2.89 11.20 -8.28
C ILE A 46 3.98 11.62 -7.27
N LEU A 47 4.14 12.91 -7.00
CA LEU A 47 5.23 13.39 -6.15
C LEU A 47 4.86 13.35 -4.66
N TRP A 48 5.83 12.99 -3.82
CA TRP A 48 5.75 13.05 -2.34
C TRP A 48 4.59 12.25 -1.71
N MET A 49 4.24 11.12 -2.33
CA MET A 49 3.08 10.34 -1.88
C MET A 49 3.41 9.36 -0.75
N LYS A 50 4.68 8.95 -0.58
CA LYS A 50 5.05 7.89 0.38
C LYS A 50 4.63 8.22 1.82
N GLU A 51 4.98 9.40 2.32
CA GLU A 51 4.64 9.82 3.69
C GLU A 51 3.13 9.94 3.90
N ASN A 52 2.39 10.41 2.87
CA ASN A 52 0.94 10.50 2.93
C ASN A 52 0.29 9.10 2.96
N LEU A 53 0.77 8.16 2.14
CA LEU A 53 0.28 6.78 2.16
C LEU A 53 0.55 6.09 3.49
N ILE A 54 1.73 6.32 4.08
CA ILE A 54 2.07 5.81 5.42
C ILE A 54 1.07 6.34 6.45
N ASN A 55 0.80 7.66 6.46
CA ASN A 55 -0.13 8.25 7.42
C ASN A 55 -1.55 7.68 7.27
N ILE A 56 -2.05 7.55 6.03
CA ILE A 56 -3.35 6.95 5.77
C ILE A 56 -3.37 5.48 6.21
N ALA A 57 -2.32 4.72 5.92
CA ALA A 57 -2.23 3.31 6.30
C ALA A 57 -2.28 3.14 7.82
N VAL A 58 -1.51 3.95 8.56
CA VAL A 58 -1.45 3.91 10.03
C VAL A 58 -2.80 4.23 10.66
N ASP A 59 -3.54 5.19 10.11
CA ASP A 59 -4.89 5.55 10.58
C ASP A 59 -5.92 4.40 10.43
N HIS A 60 -5.68 3.47 9.51
CA HIS A 60 -6.52 2.29 9.29
C HIS A 60 -6.08 1.07 10.12
N LEU A 61 -4.96 1.15 10.84
CA LEU A 61 -4.52 0.05 11.69
C LEU A 61 -5.37 -0.05 12.95
N PRO A 62 -5.60 -1.26 13.47
CA PRO A 62 -6.22 -1.42 14.77
C PRO A 62 -5.45 -0.67 15.87
N GLU A 63 -6.16 -0.03 16.79
CA GLU A 63 -5.57 0.80 17.87
C GLU A 63 -4.58 0.05 18.78
N HIS A 64 -4.65 -1.29 18.83
CA HIS A 64 -3.77 -2.11 19.66
C HIS A 64 -2.38 -2.35 19.03
N ILE A 65 -2.15 -1.89 17.80
CA ILE A 65 -0.85 -2.02 17.12
C ILE A 65 0.17 -1.03 17.72
N GLN A 66 1.29 -1.55 18.21
CA GLN A 66 2.37 -0.75 18.80
C GLN A 66 3.56 -0.54 17.87
N TYR A 67 3.73 -1.42 16.88
CA TYR A 67 4.88 -1.42 15.98
C TYR A 67 4.42 -1.64 14.54
N VAL A 68 4.95 -0.82 13.64
CA VAL A 68 4.62 -0.85 12.22
C VAL A 68 5.92 -0.83 11.43
N ALA A 69 6.01 -1.68 10.41
CA ALA A 69 7.04 -1.62 9.40
C ALA A 69 6.39 -1.33 8.04
N TRP A 70 6.81 -0.26 7.38
CA TRP A 70 6.45 0.02 6.00
C TRP A 70 7.49 -0.61 5.07
N ILE A 71 7.01 -1.40 4.10
CA ILE A 71 7.84 -2.11 3.13
C ILE A 71 7.42 -1.63 1.74
N ASP A 72 8.37 -1.16 0.94
CA ASP A 72 8.10 -0.80 -0.46
C ASP A 72 7.77 -2.06 -1.29
N SER A 73 6.94 -1.91 -2.32
CA SER A 73 6.40 -3.04 -3.09
C SER A 73 7.42 -3.80 -3.93
N ASP A 74 8.62 -3.23 -4.10
CA ASP A 74 9.75 -3.80 -4.84
C ASP A 74 10.76 -4.53 -3.92
N ILE A 75 10.44 -4.67 -2.63
CA ILE A 75 11.27 -5.42 -1.68
C ILE A 75 10.92 -6.91 -1.72
N GLU A 76 11.95 -7.74 -1.87
CA GLU A 76 11.87 -9.20 -1.77
C GLU A 76 12.56 -9.68 -0.48
N PHE A 77 11.98 -10.69 0.18
CA PHE A 77 12.54 -11.31 1.38
C PHE A 77 13.22 -12.64 1.04
N ASP A 78 14.50 -12.75 1.37
CA ASP A 78 15.24 -14.02 1.32
C ASP A 78 15.22 -14.68 2.70
N VAL A 79 14.72 -15.92 2.77
CA VAL A 79 14.71 -16.70 4.02
C VAL A 79 15.97 -17.56 4.02
N ARG A 80 17.00 -17.09 4.72
CA ARG A 80 18.22 -17.89 4.91
C ARG A 80 17.99 -18.93 6.01
N SER A 81 18.11 -20.19 5.61
CA SER A 81 18.13 -21.38 6.48
C SER A 81 19.46 -21.55 7.19
#